data_AF-A0A536RQH4-F1
#
_entry.id   AF-A0A536RQH4-F1
#
_cell.length_a   1.000
_cell.length_b   1.000
_cell.length_c   1.000
_cell.angle_alpha   90.00
_cell.angle_beta   90.00
_cell.angle_gamma   90.00
#
_symmetry.space_group_name_H-M   'P 1'
#
loop_
_entity.id
_entity.type
_entity.pdbx_description
1 polymer ?
#
loop_
_entity_poly.entity_id
_entity_poly.type
_entity_poly.pdbx_seq_one_letter_code
_entity_poly.pdbx_strand_id
1 'polypeptide(L)' 'LIFAVIPFTLVVIMPTNKLLLDPTRDRASAETRALLKKWGRLHAVRSLLSFLASSIFLIALLRP' A
#
# COMPACT_ATOMS: atom_id res chain seq x y z
N LEU A 1 4.06 -9.45 -11.74
CA LEU A 1 4.23 -8.49 -10.62
C LEU A 1 3.02 -7.57 -10.44
N ILE A 2 2.54 -6.87 -11.47
CA ILE A 2 1.44 -5.89 -11.34
C ILE A 2 0.20 -6.40 -10.58
N PHE A 3 -0.29 -7.61 -10.87
CA PHE A 3 -1.46 -8.19 -10.19
C PHE A 3 -1.27 -8.44 -8.69
N ALA A 4 -0.04 -8.53 -8.19
CA ALA A 4 0.23 -8.76 -6.76
C ALA A 4 -0.22 -7.60 -5.85
N VAL A 5 -0.39 -6.39 -6.41
CA VAL A 5 -0.88 -5.23 -5.64
C VAL A 5 -2.34 -5.39 -5.19
N ILE A 6 -3.13 -6.24 -5.88
CA ILE A 6 -4.53 -6.50 -5.56
C ILE A 6 -4.66 -7.29 -4.24
N PRO A 7 -4.15 -8.54 -4.11
CA PRO A 7 -4.22 -9.28 -2.85
C PRO A 7 -3.43 -8.58 -1.74
N PHE A 8 -2.31 -7.91 -2.04
CA PHE A 8 -1.60 -7.09 -1.05
C PHE A 8 -2.48 -5.97 -0.48
N THR A 9 -3.23 -5.26 -1.33
CA THR A 9 -4.14 -4.20 -0.87
C THR A 9 -5.30 -4.78 -0.06
N LEU A 10 -5.95 -5.85 -0.56
CA LEU A 10 -7.14 -6.43 0.07
C LEU A 10 -6.85 -7.15 1.40
N VAL A 11 -5.69 -7.82 1.52
CA VAL A 11 -5.33 -8.61 2.71
C VAL A 11 -4.49 -7.80 3.70
N VAL A 12 -3.52 -7.00 3.23
CA VAL A 12 -2.52 -6.36 4.11
C VAL A 12 -2.86 -4.90 4.41
N ILE A 13 -3.31 -4.13 3.42
CA ILE A 13 -3.65 -2.70 3.60
C ILE A 13 -5.04 -2.55 4.22
N MET A 14 -6.05 -3.25 3.70
CA MET A 14 -7.46 -3.09 4.07
C MET A 14 -7.74 -3.11 5.58
N PRO A 15 -7.14 -3.98 6.42
CA PRO A 15 -7.35 -3.93 7.87
C PRO A 15 -6.91 -2.60 8.50
N THR A 16 -5.83 -2.00 7.99
CA THR A 16 -5.33 -0.69 8.44
C THR A 16 -6.22 0.46 7.95
N ASN A 17 -6.95 0.27 6.84
CA ASN A 17 -7.97 1.21 6.34
C ASN A 17 -9.34 1.07 7.02
N LYS A 18 -9.63 -0.08 7.67
CA LYS A 18 -10.85 -0.25 8.49
C LYS A 18 -10.69 0.38 9.87
N LEU A 19 -9.49 0.24 10.46
CA LEU A 19 -8.95 1.24 11.37
C LEU A 19 -8.71 2.55 10.57
N LEU A 20 -8.37 3.68 11.20
CA LEU A 20 -8.31 5.02 10.55
C LEU A 20 -9.64 5.58 10.02
N LEU A 21 -10.41 4.85 9.20
CA LEU A 21 -11.71 5.30 8.65
C LEU A 21 -12.90 5.05 9.60
N ASP A 22 -12.70 4.29 10.67
CA ASP A 22 -13.64 4.14 11.79
C ASP A 22 -14.16 5.50 12.28
N PRO A 23 -15.49 5.76 12.20
CA PRO A 23 -16.06 7.05 12.58
C PRO A 23 -15.85 7.47 14.04
N THR A 24 -15.62 6.49 14.94
CA THR A 24 -15.45 6.75 16.38
C THR A 24 -14.00 6.99 16.79
N ARG A 25 -13.05 6.92 15.86
CA ARG A 25 -11.62 7.05 16.15
C ARG A 25 -11.19 8.48 16.43
N ASP A 26 -10.57 8.69 17.58
CA ASP A 26 -9.88 9.95 17.89
C ASP A 26 -8.70 10.17 16.92
N ARG A 27 -8.78 11.27 16.17
CA ARG A 27 -7.80 11.70 15.18
C ARG A 27 -6.52 12.27 15.80
N ALA A 28 -6.57 12.77 17.03
CA ALA A 28 -5.43 13.33 17.74
C ALA A 28 -4.60 12.25 18.49
N SER A 29 -5.18 11.06 18.72
CA SER A 29 -4.55 9.98 19.47
C SER A 29 -3.20 9.51 18.89
N ALA A 30 -2.33 9.08 19.81
CA ALA A 30 -1.07 8.42 19.47
C ALA A 30 -1.28 7.11 18.66
N GLU A 31 -2.40 6.41 18.87
CA GLU A 31 -2.78 5.22 18.11
C GLU A 31 -3.06 5.55 16.64
N THR A 32 -3.87 6.58 16.36
CA THR A 32 -4.12 7.04 14.99
C THR A 32 -2.81 7.43 14.30
N ARG A 33 -1.88 8.10 15.00
CA ARG A 33 -0.55 8.40 14.45
C ARG A 33 0.26 7.13 14.17
N ALA A 34 0.18 6.10 14.99
CA ALA A 34 0.85 4.81 14.75
C ALA A 34 0.26 4.08 13.53
N LEU A 35 -1.07 4.09 13.39
CA LEU A 35 -1.78 3.53 12.24
C LEU A 35 -1.44 4.27 10.94
N LEU A 36 -1.36 5.61 10.94
CA LEU A 36 -0.92 6.40 9.79
C LEU A 36 0.52 6.08 9.36
N LYS A 37 1.44 5.88 10.32
CA LYS A 37 2.80 5.41 10.03
C LYS A 37 2.82 4.01 9.39
N LYS A 38 2.00 3.08 9.90
CA LYS A 38 1.84 1.74 9.32
C LYS A 38 1.27 1.83 7.90
N TRP A 39 0.21 2.61 7.71
CA TRP A 39 -0.43 2.88 6.42
C TRP A 39 0.58 3.39 5.39
N GLY A 40 1.37 4.41 5.72
CA GLY A 40 2.40 4.97 4.85
C GLY A 40 3.45 3.93 4.42
N ARG A 41 3.94 3.10 5.37
CA ARG A 41 4.87 2.00 5.06
C ARG A 41 4.27 0.97 4.11
N LEU A 42 3.02 0.57 4.33
CA LEU A 42 2.34 -0.40 3.46
C LEU A 42 2.08 0.18 2.06
N HIS A 43 1.70 1.46 1.96
CA HIS A 43 1.54 2.14 0.68
C HIS A 43 2.87 2.30 -0.07
N ALA A 44 3.99 2.53 0.62
CA ALA A 44 5.32 2.55 0.00
C ALA A 44 5.69 1.19 -0.61
N VAL A 45 5.40 0.06 0.07
CA VAL A 45 5.57 -1.29 -0.50
C VAL A 45 4.73 -1.47 -1.76
N ARG A 46 3.46 -1.06 -1.74
CA ARG A 46 2.58 -1.12 -2.92
C ARG A 46 3.13 -0.31 -4.10
N SER A 47 3.59 0.91 -3.84
CA SER A 47 4.19 1.77 -4.87
C SER A 47 5.47 1.15 -5.47
N LEU A 48 6.33 0.54 -4.63
CA LEU A 48 7.53 -0.16 -5.09
C LEU A 48 7.17 -1.37 -5.98
N LEU A 49 6.17 -2.17 -5.61
CA LEU A 49 5.71 -3.29 -6.42
C LEU A 49 5.18 -2.84 -7.79
N SER A 50 4.40 -1.75 -7.85
CA SER A 50 3.93 -1.16 -9.10
C SER A 50 5.09 -0.61 -9.94
N PHE A 51 6.01 0.15 -9.33
CA PHE A 51 7.18 0.71 -10.02
C PHE A 51 8.03 -0.39 -10.66
N LEU A 52 8.39 -1.42 -9.89
CA LEU A 52 9.14 -2.58 -10.40
C LEU A 52 8.38 -3.32 -11.50
N ALA A 53 7.05 -3.43 -11.42
CA ALA A 53 6.25 -4.05 -12.48
C ALA A 53 6.33 -3.26 -13.78
N SER A 54 6.21 -1.93 -13.72
CA SER A 54 6.35 -1.03 -14.86
C SER A 54 7.76 -1.07 -15.44
N SER A 55 8.81 -1.02 -14.60
CA SER A 55 10.20 -1.11 -15.05
C SER A 55 10.49 -2.44 -15.75
N ILE A 56 10.04 -3.56 -15.20
CA ILE A 56 10.21 -4.88 -15.84
C ILE A 56 9.49 -4.93 -17.19
N PHE A 57 8.27 -4.39 -17.28
CA PHE A 57 7.52 -4.33 -18.53
C PHE A 57 8.23 -3.46 -19.58
N LEU A 58 8.69 -2.26 -19.20
CA LEU A 58 9.43 -1.36 -20.10
C LEU A 58 10.75 -2.00 -20.58
N ILE A 59 11.50 -2.65 -19.69
CA ILE A 59 12.74 -3.36 -20.05
C ILE A 59 12.42 -4.53 -21.00
N ALA A 60 11.33 -5.27 -20.78
CA ALA A 60 10.92 -6.35 -21.67
C ALA A 60 10.46 -5.85 -23.05
N LEU A 61 9.77 -4.71 -23.11
CA LEU A 61 9.31 -4.06 -24.34
C LEU A 61 10.46 -3.45 -25.17
N LEU A 62 11.53 -3.00 -24.51
CA LEU A 62 12.70 -2.38 -25.13
C LEU A 62 13.85 -3.36 -25.41
N ARG A 63 13.67 -4.66 -25.15
CA ARG A 63 14.63 -5.69 -25.56
C ARG A 63 14.45 -5.97 -27.06
N PRO A 64 15.55 -5.96 -27.85
CA PRO A 64 15.52 -6.35 -29.26
C PRO A 64 15.34 -7.87 -29.42
#